data_AF-A0A6B3RSW9-F1
#
_entry.id   AF-A0A6B3RSW9-F1
#
_cell.length_a   1.000
_cell.length_b   1.000
_cell.length_c   1.000
_cell.angle_alpha   90.00
_cell.angle_beta   90.00
_cell.angle_gamma   90.00
#
_symmetry.space_group_name_H-M   'P 1'
#
loop_
_entity.id
_entity.type
_entity.pdbx_description
1 polymer ?
#
loop_
_entity_poly.entity_id
_entity_poly.type
_entity_poly.pdbx_seq_one_letter_code
_entity_poly.pdbx_strand_id
1 'polypeptide(L)'
;MYDEFHKNGSITLTDDGWAIDNLESQGLSLSGNAKTRRKILQDIVDSLGVECHDGGLFVMTDVEHLPEVKQRLLQVIMKINDMIVLRDDKVKNMFFEDVEEFLKSKEILFEKNFHLLVKAELSFNSIFLFL
;
A
#
# COMPACT_ATOMS: atom_id res chain seq x y z
N MET A 1 15.66 -1.43 -12.00
CA MET A 1 15.06 -1.25 -13.34
C MET A 1 16.07 -1.71 -14.36
N TYR A 2 15.69 -2.69 -15.17
CA TYR A 2 16.52 -3.29 -16.22
C TYR A 2 15.76 -3.29 -17.54
N ASP A 3 16.52 -3.28 -18.64
CA ASP A 3 15.99 -3.35 -20.00
C ASP A 3 16.44 -4.69 -20.63
N GLU A 4 15.49 -5.49 -21.12
CA GLU A 4 15.76 -6.72 -21.86
C GLU A 4 15.42 -6.49 -23.34
N PHE A 5 16.43 -6.60 -24.21
CA PHE A 5 16.28 -6.41 -25.65
C PHE A 5 15.97 -7.73 -26.37
N HIS A 6 14.90 -7.74 -27.15
CA HIS A 6 14.44 -8.91 -27.88
C HIS A 6 14.89 -8.88 -29.35
N LYS A 7 14.98 -10.05 -29.98
CA LYS A 7 15.44 -10.19 -31.38
C LYS A 7 14.52 -9.52 -32.40
N ASN A 8 13.25 -9.33 -32.07
CA ASN A 8 12.25 -8.64 -32.90
C ASN A 8 12.33 -7.10 -32.78
N GLY A 9 13.25 -6.56 -31.97
CA GLY A 9 13.41 -5.13 -31.73
C GLY A 9 12.56 -4.57 -30.59
N SER A 10 11.74 -5.39 -29.91
CA SER A 10 11.03 -4.96 -28.69
C SER A 10 11.96 -4.97 -27.49
N ILE A 11 11.59 -4.20 -26.46
CA ILE A 11 12.31 -4.04 -25.22
C ILE A 11 11.32 -4.27 -24.08
N THR A 12 11.64 -5.16 -23.15
CA THR A 12 10.89 -5.30 -21.90
C THR A 12 11.62 -4.52 -20.82
N LEU A 13 10.90 -3.68 -20.10
CA LEU A 13 11.39 -3.02 -18.90
C LEU A 13 10.75 -3.66 -17.68
N THR A 14 11.57 -3.89 -16.66
CA THR A 14 11.11 -4.43 -15.39
C THR A 14 11.85 -3.85 -14.20
N ASP A 15 11.19 -3.85 -13.04
CA ASP A 15 11.81 -3.57 -11.75
C ASP A 15 12.35 -4.82 -11.04
N ASP A 16 12.16 -6.01 -11.63
CA ASP A 16 12.56 -7.32 -11.10
C ASP A 16 11.97 -7.61 -9.69
N GLY A 17 10.75 -7.12 -9.46
CA GLY A 17 10.01 -7.30 -8.20
C GLY A 17 10.45 -6.41 -7.05
N TRP A 18 11.47 -5.57 -7.26
CA TRP A 18 12.06 -4.78 -6.20
C TRP A 18 11.07 -3.84 -5.49
N ALA A 19 10.15 -3.19 -6.22
CA ALA A 19 9.23 -2.22 -5.61
C ALA A 19 8.25 -2.90 -4.64
N ILE A 20 7.73 -4.06 -5.02
CA ILE A 20 6.79 -4.83 -4.20
C ILE A 20 7.52 -5.46 -3.02
N ASP A 21 8.68 -6.08 -3.25
CA ASP A 21 9.51 -6.66 -2.19
C ASP A 21 9.93 -5.62 -1.14
N ASN A 22 10.24 -4.40 -1.58
CA ASN A 22 10.58 -3.30 -0.68
C ASN A 22 9.41 -2.98 0.28
N LEU A 23 8.17 -2.95 -0.20
CA LEU A 23 6.99 -2.74 0.65
C LEU A 23 6.78 -3.88 1.63
N GLU A 24 6.87 -5.12 1.16
CA GLU A 24 6.69 -6.30 2.01
C GLU A 24 7.77 -6.37 3.10
N SER A 25 9.02 -6.03 2.78
CA SER A 25 10.13 -5.97 3.73
C SER A 25 9.92 -4.93 4.85
N GLN A 26 9.16 -3.88 4.56
CA GLN A 26 8.78 -2.83 5.52
C GLN A 26 7.48 -3.14 6.28
N GLY A 27 6.92 -4.34 6.08
CA GLY A 27 5.75 -4.84 6.79
C GLY A 27 4.41 -4.51 6.14
N LEU A 28 4.39 -4.03 4.90
CA LEU A 28 3.15 -3.84 4.15
C LEU A 28 2.80 -5.13 3.37
N SER A 29 2.02 -6.01 3.99
CA SER A 29 1.53 -7.22 3.30
C SER A 29 0.54 -6.88 2.18
N LEU A 30 0.80 -7.43 0.98
CA LEU A 30 -0.08 -7.36 -0.21
C LEU A 30 -0.78 -8.70 -0.49
N SER A 31 -0.46 -9.75 0.26
CA SER A 31 -1.02 -11.09 0.12
C SER A 31 -2.31 -11.30 0.93
N GLY A 32 -2.97 -12.45 0.74
CA GLY A 32 -4.11 -12.89 1.54
C GLY A 32 -5.29 -11.89 1.61
N ASN A 33 -5.57 -11.37 2.80
CA ASN A 33 -6.72 -10.51 3.09
C ASN A 33 -6.53 -9.03 2.71
N ALA A 34 -5.38 -8.64 2.16
CA ALA A 34 -5.07 -7.26 1.77
C ALA A 34 -5.80 -6.75 0.50
N LYS A 35 -7.12 -7.00 0.40
CA LYS A 35 -7.95 -6.72 -0.79
C LYS A 35 -7.87 -5.25 -1.23
N THR A 36 -7.97 -4.31 -0.29
CA THR A 36 -7.92 -2.87 -0.58
C THR A 36 -6.55 -2.45 -1.10
N ARG A 37 -5.46 -2.93 -0.48
CA ARG A 37 -4.10 -2.60 -0.93
C ARG A 37 -3.81 -3.17 -2.31
N ARG A 38 -4.23 -4.41 -2.59
CA ARG A 38 -4.10 -4.99 -3.93
C ARG A 38 -4.89 -4.22 -4.97
N LYS A 39 -6.09 -3.76 -4.63
CA LYS A 39 -6.87 -2.91 -5.54
C LYS A 39 -6.12 -1.60 -5.84
N ILE A 40 -5.57 -0.95 -4.82
CA ILE A 40 -4.78 0.29 -4.99
C ILE A 40 -3.55 0.03 -5.88
N LEU A 41 -2.83 -1.07 -5.65
CA LEU A 41 -1.70 -1.48 -6.51
C LEU A 41 -2.16 -1.64 -7.96
N GLN A 42 -3.27 -2.36 -8.18
CA GLN A 42 -3.82 -2.56 -9.52
C GLN A 42 -4.22 -1.24 -10.18
N ASP A 43 -4.92 -0.36 -9.46
CA ASP A 43 -5.31 0.95 -9.96
C ASP A 43 -4.08 1.81 -10.34
N ILE A 44 -2.98 1.72 -9.58
CA ILE A 44 -1.72 2.41 -9.90
C ILE A 44 -1.12 1.90 -11.20
N VAL A 45 -0.95 0.59 -11.37
CA VAL A 45 -0.28 0.03 -12.55
C VAL A 45 -1.14 0.21 -13.81
N ASP A 46 -2.46 0.04 -13.70
CA ASP A 46 -3.42 0.27 -14.79
C ASP A 46 -3.39 1.73 -15.27
N SER A 47 -3.25 2.69 -14.35
CA SER A 47 -3.24 4.13 -14.69
C SER A 47 -2.07 4.57 -15.57
N LEU A 48 -1.00 3.77 -15.64
CA LEU A 48 0.23 4.08 -16.37
C LEU A 48 0.60 3.02 -17.43
N GLY A 49 -0.30 2.06 -17.67
CA GLY A 49 -0.11 1.00 -18.66
C GLY A 49 1.07 0.09 -18.31
N VAL A 50 1.24 -0.22 -17.02
CA VAL A 50 2.23 -1.17 -16.52
C VAL A 50 1.51 -2.42 -16.08
N GLU A 51 2.10 -3.57 -16.38
CA GLU A 51 1.59 -4.87 -15.93
C GLU A 51 2.28 -5.25 -14.61
N CYS A 52 1.54 -5.94 -13.74
CA CYS A 52 2.06 -6.49 -12.50
C CYS A 52 1.73 -7.97 -12.45
N HIS A 53 2.74 -8.83 -12.53
CA HIS A 53 2.58 -10.28 -12.41
C HIS A 53 3.81 -10.88 -11.72
N ASP A 54 3.61 -11.98 -11.01
CA ASP A 54 4.68 -12.68 -10.27
C ASP A 54 5.51 -11.79 -9.33
N GLY A 55 4.90 -10.72 -8.81
CA GLY A 55 5.55 -9.75 -7.93
C GLY A 55 6.40 -8.70 -8.65
N GLY A 56 6.57 -8.78 -9.97
CA GLY A 56 7.32 -7.82 -10.79
C GLY A 56 6.43 -6.86 -11.57
N LEU A 57 6.98 -5.70 -11.88
CA LEU A 57 6.41 -4.71 -12.79
C LEU A 57 6.99 -4.88 -14.19
N PHE A 58 6.15 -4.83 -15.22
CA PHE A 58 6.55 -5.08 -16.61
C PHE A 58 5.90 -4.09 -17.57
N VAL A 59 6.66 -3.67 -18.57
CA VAL A 59 6.14 -2.91 -19.71
C VAL A 59 6.99 -3.18 -20.95
N MET A 60 6.34 -3.43 -22.08
CA MET A 60 7.00 -3.68 -23.37
C MET A 60 6.94 -2.43 -24.25
N THR A 61 8.02 -2.16 -24.98
CA THR A 61 8.14 -1.01 -25.87
C THR A 61 9.15 -1.26 -27.00
N ASP A 62 9.40 -0.24 -27.82
CA ASP A 62 10.46 -0.20 -28.81
C ASP A 62 11.51 0.87 -28.43
N VAL A 63 12.58 0.99 -29.21
CA VAL A 63 13.65 1.97 -28.94
C VAL A 63 13.16 3.42 -29.01
N GLU A 64 12.17 3.70 -29.86
CA GLU A 64 11.64 5.05 -30.09
C GLU A 64 10.91 5.58 -28.85
N HIS A 65 10.09 4.74 -28.23
CA HIS A 65 9.27 5.12 -27.07
C HIS A 65 9.93 4.80 -25.71
N LEU A 66 11.11 4.18 -25.72
CA LEU A 66 11.84 3.78 -24.51
C LEU A 66 11.95 4.88 -23.43
N PRO A 67 12.27 6.16 -23.75
CA PRO A 67 12.37 7.21 -22.74
C PRO A 67 11.05 7.46 -22.00
N GLU A 68 9.93 7.48 -22.73
CA GLU A 68 8.61 7.71 -22.15
C GLU A 68 8.19 6.54 -21.26
N VAL A 69 8.46 5.32 -21.72
CA VAL A 69 8.13 4.09 -20.99
C VAL A 69 8.94 3.98 -19.70
N LYS A 70 10.24 4.32 -19.73
CA LYS A 70 11.07 4.43 -18.52
C LYS A 70 10.47 5.39 -17.50
N GLN A 71 10.03 6.57 -17.96
CA GLN A 71 9.43 7.56 -17.09
C GLN A 71 8.10 7.10 -16.50
N ARG A 72 7.27 6.35 -17.25
CA ARG A 72 6.03 5.76 -16.72
C ARG A 72 6.31 4.69 -15.67
N LEU A 73 7.25 3.76 -15.93
CA LEU A 73 7.62 2.72 -14.97
C LEU A 73 8.18 3.33 -13.67
N LEU A 74 9.02 4.37 -13.78
CA LEU A 74 9.52 5.08 -12.61
C LEU A 74 8.38 5.73 -11.80
N GLN A 75 7.39 6.33 -12.46
CA GLN A 75 6.21 6.88 -11.78
C GLN A 75 5.38 5.82 -11.07
N VAL A 76 5.23 4.63 -11.66
CA VAL A 76 4.60 3.48 -10.99
C VAL A 76 5.37 3.09 -9.73
N ILE A 77 6.69 2.94 -9.83
CA ILE A 77 7.55 2.58 -8.68
C ILE A 77 7.41 3.61 -7.54
N MET A 78 7.41 4.91 -7.86
CA MET A 78 7.21 5.97 -6.86
C MET A 78 5.84 5.85 -6.18
N LYS A 79 4.75 5.70 -6.95
CA LYS A 79 3.39 5.56 -6.43
C LYS A 79 3.21 4.31 -5.58
N ILE A 80 3.84 3.20 -5.97
CA ILE A 80 3.86 1.96 -5.19
C ILE A 80 4.60 2.20 -3.87
N ASN A 81 5.77 2.83 -3.87
CA ASN A 81 6.49 3.16 -2.64
C ASN A 81 5.65 4.02 -1.67
N ASP A 82 4.84 4.95 -2.19
CA ASP A 82 3.94 5.76 -1.37
C ASP A 82 2.88 4.93 -0.62
N MET A 83 2.56 3.71 -1.09
CA MET A 83 1.64 2.81 -0.40
C MET A 83 2.10 2.39 1.00
N ILE A 84 3.37 2.63 1.37
CA ILE A 84 3.87 2.36 2.72
C ILE A 84 3.09 3.10 3.82
N VAL A 85 2.39 4.19 3.48
CA VAL A 85 1.51 4.91 4.42
C VAL A 85 0.29 4.06 4.83
N LEU A 86 -0.08 3.06 4.02
CA LEU A 86 -1.23 2.18 4.24
C LEU A 86 -0.94 1.03 5.20
N ARG A 87 0.23 0.99 5.84
CA ARG A 87 0.61 -0.04 6.83
C ARG A 87 -0.35 0.00 8.02
N ASP A 88 -0.69 -1.18 8.56
CA ASP A 88 -1.80 -1.33 9.53
C ASP A 88 -1.63 -0.47 10.78
N ASP A 89 -0.41 -0.34 11.30
CA ASP A 89 -0.09 0.52 12.44
C ASP A 89 -0.33 2.00 12.12
N LYS A 90 0.12 2.47 10.95
CA LYS A 90 -0.06 3.86 10.51
C LYS A 90 -1.53 4.20 10.29
N VAL A 91 -2.26 3.36 9.57
CA VAL A 91 -3.69 3.59 9.28
C VAL A 91 -4.51 3.57 10.58
N LYS A 92 -4.23 2.66 11.51
CA LYS A 92 -4.90 2.63 12.82
C LYS A 92 -4.61 3.88 13.63
N ASN A 93 -3.35 4.31 13.70
CA ASN A 93 -2.97 5.51 14.45
C ASN A 93 -3.67 6.76 13.89
N MET A 94 -3.63 6.95 12.56
CA MET A 94 -4.31 8.07 11.90
C MET A 94 -5.82 8.06 12.18
N PHE A 95 -6.47 6.89 12.08
CA PHE A 95 -7.88 6.76 12.43
C PHE A 95 -8.17 7.12 13.89
N PHE A 96 -7.30 6.72 14.84
CA PHE A 96 -7.48 7.08 16.25
C PHE A 96 -7.29 8.56 16.51
N GLU A 97 -6.32 9.19 15.85
CA GLU A 97 -6.10 10.63 15.93
C GLU A 97 -7.32 11.39 15.41
N ASP A 98 -7.85 11.02 14.24
CA ASP A 98 -9.03 11.65 13.62
C ASP A 98 -10.29 11.52 14.50
N VAL A 99 -10.54 10.32 15.05
CA VAL A 99 -11.70 10.09 15.93
C VAL A 99 -11.53 10.86 17.24
N GLU A 100 -10.34 10.87 17.82
CA GLU A 100 -10.06 11.62 19.03
C GLU A 100 -10.32 13.11 18.85
N GLU A 101 -9.83 13.70 17.75
CA GLU A 101 -10.04 15.10 17.41
C GLU A 101 -11.53 15.40 17.23
N PHE A 102 -12.25 14.55 16.52
CA PHE A 102 -13.70 14.68 16.35
C PHE A 102 -14.42 14.69 17.70
N LEU A 103 -14.13 13.75 18.60
CA LEU A 103 -14.81 13.66 19.89
C LEU A 103 -14.50 14.86 20.80
N LYS A 104 -13.23 15.30 20.84
CA LYS A 104 -12.83 16.52 21.54
C LYS A 104 -13.58 17.75 21.00
N SER A 105 -13.73 17.87 19.68
CA SER A 105 -14.45 18.99 19.04
C SER A 105 -15.94 19.04 19.39
N LYS A 106 -16.51 17.91 19.84
CA LYS A 106 -17.90 17.77 20.26
C LYS A 106 -18.07 17.75 21.78
N GLU A 107 -16.99 17.96 22.53
CA GLU A 107 -16.97 17.86 24.00
C GLU A 107 -17.52 16.51 24.51
N ILE A 108 -17.38 15.45 23.71
CA ILE A 108 -17.78 14.10 24.09
C ILE A 108 -16.67 13.51 24.94
N LEU A 109 -17.00 13.05 26.14
CA LEU A 109 -16.04 12.43 27.06
C LEU A 109 -15.74 11.00 26.62
N PHE A 110 -14.46 10.64 26.54
CA PHE A 110 -14.03 9.29 26.20
C PHE A 110 -12.73 8.91 26.89
N GLU A 111 -12.50 7.61 27.04
CA GLU A 111 -11.23 7.01 27.49
C GLU A 111 -10.62 6.15 26.37
N LYS A 112 -9.28 6.19 26.23
CA LYS A 112 -8.55 5.42 25.21
C LYS A 112 -8.09 4.07 25.77
N ASN A 113 -8.04 3.06 24.91
CA ASN A 113 -7.49 1.73 25.24
C ASN A 113 -8.11 1.15 26.53
N PHE A 114 -9.43 1.21 26.62
CA PHE A 114 -10.15 0.75 27.80
C PHE A 114 -10.13 -0.78 27.89
N HIS A 115 -9.51 -1.27 28.95
CA HIS A 115 -9.45 -2.70 29.27
C HIS A 115 -10.42 -3.01 30.41
N LEU A 116 -11.54 -3.68 30.11
CA LEU A 116 -12.46 -4.15 31.14
C LEU A 116 -12.19 -5.62 31.47
N LEU A 117 -11.84 -5.86 32.73
CA LEU A 117 -11.79 -7.20 33.30
C LEU A 117 -13.17 -7.53 33.91
N VAL A 118 -13.96 -8.36 33.22
CA VAL A 118 -15.20 -8.89 33.77
C VAL A 118 -14.88 -10.17 34.53
N LYS A 119 -15.34 -10.29 35.78
CA LYS A 119 -15.13 -11.50 36.61
C LYS A 119 -15.70 -12.72 35.86
N ALA A 120 -14.83 -13.70 35.61
CA ALA A 120 -14.98 -14.89 34.74
C ALA A 120 -14.52 -14.67 33.28
N GLU A 121 -13.19 -14.69 33.09
CA GLU A 121 -12.45 -14.99 31.84
C GLU A 121 -12.77 -14.19 30.56
N LEU A 122 -13.68 -13.22 30.61
CA LEU A 122 -14.03 -12.34 29.51
C LEU A 122 -13.29 -11.01 29.66
N SER A 123 -12.32 -10.79 28.75
CA SER A 123 -11.72 -9.47 28.54
C SER A 123 -12.44 -8.76 27.40
N PHE A 124 -12.84 -7.51 27.62
CA PHE A 124 -13.38 -6.65 26.57
C PHE A 124 -12.36 -5.55 26.28
N ASN A 125 -11.87 -5.52 25.04
CA ASN A 125 -10.97 -4.48 24.57
C ASN A 125 -11.76 -3.54 23.68
N SER A 126 -12.05 -2.35 24.18
CA SER A 126 -12.60 -1.27 23.36
C SER A 126 -11.51 -0.25 23.07
N ILE A 127 -11.50 0.24 21.85
CA ILE A 127 -10.59 1.32 21.42
C ILE A 127 -10.98 2.63 22.12
N PHE A 128 -12.29 2.93 22.14
CA PHE A 128 -12.86 4.10 22.82
C PHE A 128 -13.99 3.62 23.74
N LEU A 129 -14.00 4.12 24.97
CA LEU A 129 -15.16 4.05 25.86
C LEU A 129 -15.75 5.45 25.98
N PHE A 130 -17.02 5.63 25.59
CA PHE A 130 -17.74 6.89 25.83
C PHE A 130 -18.26 6.91 27.26
N LEU A 131 -18.06 8.04 27.94
CA LEU A 131 -18.39 8.24 29.36
C LEU A 131 -19.64 9.11 29.53
#